data_AF-B8MKR9-F1
#
_entry.id   AF-B8MKR9-F1
#
_cell.length_a   1.000
_cell.length_b   1.000
_cell.length_c   1.000
_cell.angle_alpha   90.00
_cell.angle_beta   90.00
_cell.angle_gamma   90.00
#
_symmetry.space_group_name_H-M   'P 1'
#
loop_
_entity.id
_entity.type
_entity.pdbx_description
1 polymer ?
#
loop_
_entity_poly.entity_id
_entity_poly.type
_entity_poly.pdbx_seq_one_letter_code
_entity_poly.pdbx_strand_id
1 'polypeptide(L)'
;MNRKESSHHDSESLFNSGFLAEIHKPNGFLHLGHVKAIVINFGFAEYHGGICYLSYDDTSHAREEGKYFIAVADIIQWLSFSPAKVTYSSDYFDTLYELAEDLIRRDGAYVCYCSNSKTGIHYRTGGKWRIYPTHDLTHCLMDSFEGITHSLCTTEFQTSRTSYNWLCDKLGVHRPMHREFGRLNLSRTVLSKRKTLELISHGPVRDWDDPRLHTLGVSKAITTIDVKQFEESVRQYVELGVPRSIVVLDPVTAIIDNLPEDCLEIVELPFSKDPEFGTSSKDLFRLTPGTSVGPLKVPSQIAATSFEKDPTSGSVTIIHASYDKPEEGAKFKKPIAYICWISDCPSLKSPIKASVRSYNPLFTCNKPDTHPSSFLSVVNPHSEETFPNAMVDVCLNEIIHGAPWPKTESTETREDLEVTPEVV
;
A
#
# COMPACT_ATOMS: atom_id res chain seq x y z
N MET A 1 -24.93 25.39 53.55
CA MET A 1 -23.58 24.88 53.87
C MET A 1 -23.32 23.67 52.97
N ASN A 2 -22.33 23.83 52.09
CA ASN A 2 -21.65 22.87 51.21
C ASN A 2 -22.46 22.05 50.19
N ARG A 3 -22.52 22.63 48.98
CA ARG A 3 -22.69 21.94 47.70
C ARG A 3 -21.56 20.92 47.53
N LYS A 4 -21.91 19.72 47.06
CA LYS A 4 -20.99 18.77 46.44
C LYS A 4 -20.35 19.46 45.24
N GLU A 5 -19.03 19.64 45.28
CA GLU A 5 -18.24 19.92 44.08
C GLU A 5 -18.32 18.70 43.18
N SER A 6 -19.07 18.82 42.09
CA SER A 6 -18.95 17.91 40.95
C SER A 6 -17.63 18.25 40.28
N SER A 7 -16.67 17.33 40.32
CA SER A 7 -15.51 17.37 39.44
C SER A 7 -16.00 17.28 38.00
N HIS A 8 -16.17 18.43 37.35
CA HIS A 8 -16.23 18.50 35.90
C HIS A 8 -14.87 17.99 35.39
N HIS A 9 -14.81 16.71 35.02
CA HIS A 9 -13.78 16.27 34.09
C HIS A 9 -14.07 17.00 32.78
N ASP A 10 -13.19 17.94 32.46
CA ASP A 10 -13.22 18.68 31.22
C ASP A 10 -13.04 17.66 30.10
N SER A 11 -14.09 17.43 29.30
CA SER A 11 -14.07 16.40 28.26
C SER A 11 -12.97 16.66 27.24
N GLU A 12 -12.55 17.91 27.07
CA GLU A 12 -11.43 18.29 26.20
C GLU A 12 -10.06 17.88 26.78
N SER A 13 -9.89 17.86 28.11
CA SER A 13 -8.61 17.46 28.72
C SER A 13 -8.31 15.96 28.57
N LEU A 14 -9.32 15.12 28.31
CA LEU A 14 -9.15 13.70 28.02
C LEU A 14 -8.46 13.44 26.68
N PHE A 15 -8.45 14.42 25.77
CA PHE A 15 -7.85 14.28 24.44
C PHE A 15 -6.43 14.90 24.35
N ASN A 16 -6.03 15.68 25.35
CA ASN A 16 -4.73 16.37 25.38
C ASN A 16 -3.56 15.49 25.90
N SER A 17 -3.83 14.24 26.27
CA SER A 17 -2.83 13.29 26.78
C SER A 17 -2.79 12.02 25.93
N GLY A 18 -1.60 11.70 25.41
CA GLY A 18 -1.15 10.39 24.92
C GLY A 18 -2.21 9.45 24.34
N PHE A 19 -2.34 9.40 23.02
CA PHE A 19 -2.88 8.26 22.31
C PHE A 19 -1.75 7.28 22.00
N LEU A 20 -1.98 5.99 22.12
CA LEU A 20 -1.00 4.98 21.73
C LEU A 20 -1.46 4.32 20.43
N ALA A 21 -0.59 4.33 19.42
CA ALA A 21 -0.64 3.30 18.40
C ALA A 21 0.26 2.15 18.87
N GLU A 22 -0.35 1.05 19.32
CA GLU A 22 0.37 -0.22 19.43
C GLU A 22 0.62 -0.71 17.99
N ILE A 23 1.83 -0.47 17.48
CA ILE A 23 2.26 -1.11 16.24
C ILE A 23 3.06 -2.34 16.64
N HIS A 24 2.30 -3.43 16.71
CA HIS A 24 2.65 -4.84 16.65
C HIS A 24 4.14 -5.23 16.77
N LYS A 25 4.38 -6.29 17.55
CA LYS A 25 5.68 -6.96 17.73
C LYS A 25 6.61 -6.83 16.52
N PRO A 26 7.83 -6.28 16.67
CA PRO A 26 8.76 -5.98 15.59
C PRO A 26 9.46 -7.24 15.06
N ASN A 27 8.65 -8.23 14.68
CA ASN A 27 9.10 -9.54 14.25
C ASN A 27 8.80 -9.78 12.76
N GLY A 28 8.07 -8.89 12.09
CA GLY A 28 7.70 -8.98 10.67
C GLY A 28 7.33 -7.63 10.07
N PHE A 29 7.22 -7.57 8.76
CA PHE A 29 6.79 -6.34 8.05
C PHE A 29 5.29 -6.11 8.23
N LEU A 30 4.91 -4.83 8.21
CA LEU A 30 3.52 -4.45 8.25
C LEU A 30 2.84 -4.82 6.93
N HIS A 31 1.86 -5.69 7.01
CA HIS A 31 0.88 -5.82 5.94
C HIS A 31 -0.21 -4.75 6.10
N LEU A 32 -1.06 -4.68 5.10
CA LEU A 32 -2.13 -3.71 5.06
C LEU A 32 -3.11 -3.70 6.25
N GLY A 33 -3.44 -4.85 6.84
CA GLY A 33 -4.27 -4.89 8.05
C GLY A 33 -3.82 -3.90 9.13
N HIS A 34 -2.53 -3.57 9.18
CA HIS A 34 -1.96 -2.58 10.11
C HIS A 34 -2.23 -1.14 9.71
N VAL A 35 -2.39 -0.81 8.41
CA VAL A 35 -2.71 0.57 7.97
C VAL A 35 -4.01 1.04 8.61
N LYS A 36 -5.00 0.15 8.78
CA LYS A 36 -6.22 0.49 9.51
C LYS A 36 -5.94 0.84 10.97
N ALA A 37 -5.10 0.07 11.65
CA ALA A 37 -4.70 0.37 13.02
C ALA A 37 -3.93 1.70 13.10
N ILE A 38 -3.02 1.96 12.16
CA ILE A 38 -2.25 3.21 12.06
C ILE A 38 -3.19 4.39 11.86
N VAL A 39 -4.02 4.37 10.82
CA VAL A 39 -4.94 5.46 10.49
C VAL A 39 -5.95 5.70 11.60
N ILE A 40 -6.45 4.64 12.27
CA ILE A 40 -7.32 4.82 13.44
C ILE A 40 -6.57 5.50 14.57
N ASN A 41 -5.40 5.01 14.97
CA ASN A 41 -4.71 5.55 16.15
C ASN A 41 -4.16 6.96 15.90
N PHE A 42 -3.40 7.15 14.83
CA PHE A 42 -2.84 8.45 14.48
C PHE A 42 -3.90 9.44 14.03
N GLY A 43 -4.81 9.03 13.14
CA GLY A 43 -5.87 9.92 12.64
C GLY A 43 -6.88 10.31 13.72
N PHE A 44 -7.18 9.43 14.69
CA PHE A 44 -8.02 9.80 15.83
C PHE A 44 -7.32 10.81 16.74
N ALA A 45 -6.03 10.61 17.01
CA ALA A 45 -5.24 11.57 17.80
C ALA A 45 -5.21 12.94 17.11
N GLU A 46 -4.86 12.97 15.82
CA GLU A 46 -4.79 14.20 15.02
C GLU A 46 -6.13 14.93 14.95
N TYR A 47 -7.24 14.20 14.70
CA TYR A 47 -8.58 14.77 14.65
C TYR A 47 -9.00 15.46 15.95
N HIS A 48 -8.53 14.95 17.08
CA HIS A 48 -8.82 15.49 18.41
C HIS A 48 -7.73 16.41 18.97
N GLY A 49 -6.69 16.74 18.19
CA GLY A 49 -5.59 17.59 18.65
C GLY A 49 -4.68 16.92 19.70
N GLY A 50 -4.73 15.60 19.81
CA GLY A 50 -3.89 14.81 20.70
C GLY A 50 -2.57 14.37 20.07
N ILE A 51 -1.83 13.54 20.80
CA ILE A 51 -0.54 13.01 20.37
C ILE A 51 -0.62 11.50 20.21
N CYS A 52 0.13 10.90 19.29
CA CYS A 52 0.18 9.44 19.12
C CYS A 52 1.59 8.89 19.36
N TYR A 53 1.75 7.86 20.18
CA TYR A 53 3.04 7.17 20.38
C TYR A 53 3.18 5.98 19.44
N LEU A 54 4.42 5.73 19.01
CA LEU A 54 4.83 4.49 18.39
C LEU A 54 5.54 3.63 19.45
N SER A 55 4.86 2.61 19.96
CA SER A 55 5.47 1.68 20.92
C SER A 55 5.74 0.33 20.26
N TYR A 56 6.99 -0.11 20.35
CA TYR A 56 7.38 -1.45 19.92
C TYR A 56 7.17 -2.44 21.07
N ASP A 57 6.23 -3.39 20.90
CA ASP A 57 6.09 -4.53 21.80
C ASP A 57 7.19 -5.56 21.53
N ASP A 58 8.35 -5.31 22.12
CA ASP A 58 9.55 -6.11 21.97
C ASP A 58 9.77 -7.07 23.16
N THR A 59 8.68 -7.57 23.74
CA THR A 59 8.71 -8.49 24.91
C THR A 59 9.28 -9.88 24.60
N SER A 60 9.50 -10.22 23.32
CA SER A 60 9.94 -11.54 22.87
C SER A 60 11.45 -11.64 22.73
N HIS A 61 12.06 -12.64 23.36
CA HIS A 61 13.48 -12.98 23.18
C HIS A 61 13.82 -13.60 21.81
N ALA A 62 12.81 -13.88 20.96
CA ALA A 62 13.00 -14.57 19.69
C ALA A 62 12.46 -13.76 18.51
N ARG A 63 13.34 -13.54 17.52
CA ARG A 63 13.06 -13.08 16.14
C ARG A 63 12.75 -11.59 15.96
N GLU A 64 13.45 -10.74 16.67
CA GLU A 64 13.39 -9.29 16.45
C GLU A 64 14.69 -8.85 15.80
N GLU A 65 14.59 -8.42 14.55
CA GLU A 65 15.70 -7.91 13.75
C GLU A 65 15.51 -6.40 13.57
N GLY A 66 16.61 -5.64 13.65
CA GLY A 66 16.57 -4.16 13.54
C GLY A 66 15.84 -3.66 12.29
N LYS A 67 15.84 -4.44 11.19
CA LYS A 67 15.14 -4.12 9.94
C LYS A 67 13.63 -3.93 10.10
N TYR A 68 12.97 -4.65 11.02
CA TYR A 68 11.52 -4.53 11.19
C TYR A 68 11.14 -3.22 11.88
N PHE A 69 11.99 -2.70 12.78
CA PHE A 69 11.78 -1.41 13.42
C PHE A 69 11.79 -0.28 12.39
N ILE A 70 12.83 -0.28 11.55
CA ILE A 70 13.00 0.72 10.49
C ILE A 70 11.82 0.66 9.52
N ALA A 71 11.47 -0.53 9.02
CA ALA A 71 10.36 -0.68 8.08
C ALA A 71 9.00 -0.24 8.64
N VAL A 72 8.76 -0.46 9.95
CA VAL A 72 7.54 0.03 10.62
C VAL A 72 7.52 1.56 10.64
N ALA A 73 8.62 2.20 11.05
CA ALA A 73 8.72 3.65 11.13
C ALA A 73 8.57 4.30 9.74
N ASP A 74 9.22 3.72 8.74
CA ASP A 74 9.15 4.17 7.34
C ASP A 74 7.70 4.16 6.83
N ILE A 75 6.92 3.12 7.14
CA ILE A 75 5.52 3.02 6.73
C ILE A 75 4.64 4.08 7.40
N ILE A 76 4.85 4.36 8.69
CA ILE A 76 4.10 5.41 9.40
C ILE A 76 4.38 6.78 8.75
N GLN A 77 5.66 7.06 8.50
CA GLN A 77 6.07 8.30 7.85
C GLN A 77 5.54 8.39 6.42
N TRP A 78 5.57 7.28 5.67
CA TRP A 78 5.02 7.19 4.32
C TRP A 78 3.51 7.46 4.29
N LEU A 79 2.78 7.01 5.31
CA LEU A 79 1.37 7.33 5.52
C LEU A 79 1.13 8.77 6.03
N SER A 80 2.17 9.61 6.03
CA SER A 80 2.14 11.02 6.46
C SER A 80 1.80 11.23 7.93
N PHE A 81 2.02 10.22 8.78
CA PHE A 81 1.89 10.37 10.23
C PHE A 81 3.25 10.54 10.91
N SER A 82 3.27 11.21 12.05
CA SER A 82 4.48 11.42 12.86
C SER A 82 4.22 11.05 14.32
N PRO A 83 4.94 10.07 14.89
CA PRO A 83 4.81 9.76 16.31
C PRO A 83 5.37 10.87 17.17
N ALA A 84 4.66 11.22 18.24
CA ALA A 84 5.14 12.18 19.23
C ALA A 84 6.28 11.61 20.08
N LYS A 85 6.30 10.28 20.24
CA LYS A 85 7.36 9.54 20.93
C LYS A 85 7.46 8.13 20.38
N VAL A 86 8.69 7.61 20.32
CA VAL A 86 8.97 6.21 20.05
C VAL A 86 9.41 5.54 21.35
N THR A 87 8.76 4.45 21.73
CA THR A 87 9.04 3.72 22.97
C THR A 87 9.17 2.21 22.72
N TYR A 88 9.73 1.51 23.70
CA TYR A 88 9.98 0.07 23.61
C TYR A 88 9.57 -0.58 24.94
N SER A 89 8.83 -1.68 24.87
CA SER A 89 8.44 -2.44 26.07
C SER A 89 9.64 -2.84 26.94
N SER A 90 10.79 -3.16 26.32
CA SER A 90 12.00 -3.58 27.01
C SER A 90 12.70 -2.47 27.80
N ASP A 91 12.37 -1.19 27.55
CA ASP A 91 12.84 -0.07 28.39
C ASP A 91 12.21 -0.12 29.80
N TYR A 92 11.08 -0.82 29.95
CA TYR A 92 10.32 -0.89 31.19
C TYR A 92 10.47 -2.23 31.92
N PHE A 93 11.37 -3.12 31.50
CA PHE A 93 11.53 -4.44 32.14
C PHE A 93 11.86 -4.36 33.63
N ASP A 94 12.67 -3.40 34.06
CA ASP A 94 12.95 -3.19 35.50
C ASP A 94 11.65 -2.84 36.25
N THR A 95 10.89 -1.86 35.76
CA THR A 95 9.60 -1.44 36.35
C THR A 95 8.55 -2.56 36.34
N LEU A 96 8.47 -3.31 35.24
CA LEU A 96 7.54 -4.45 35.10
C LEU A 96 7.88 -5.56 36.10
N TYR A 97 9.16 -5.79 36.37
CA TYR A 97 9.60 -6.73 37.39
C TYR A 97 9.22 -6.26 38.80
N GLU A 98 9.44 -4.99 39.13
CA GLU A 98 9.05 -4.41 40.43
C GLU A 98 7.54 -4.52 40.66
N LEU A 99 6.73 -4.25 39.63
CA LEU A 99 5.27 -4.45 39.70
C LEU A 99 4.86 -5.90 39.81
N ALA A 100 5.59 -6.84 39.19
CA ALA A 100 5.34 -8.26 39.38
C ALA A 100 5.61 -8.68 40.84
N GLU A 101 6.64 -8.13 41.48
CA GLU A 101 6.88 -8.36 42.91
C GLU A 101 5.79 -7.73 43.78
N ASP A 102 5.35 -6.51 43.47
CA ASP A 102 4.23 -5.87 44.19
C ASP A 102 2.93 -6.67 44.01
N LEU A 103 2.69 -7.22 42.83
CA LEU A 103 1.54 -8.09 42.57
C LEU A 103 1.59 -9.36 43.44
N ILE A 104 2.78 -9.95 43.66
CA ILE A 104 2.98 -11.06 44.59
C ILE A 104 2.67 -10.61 46.03
N ARG A 105 3.20 -9.45 46.47
CA ARG A 105 2.96 -8.90 47.82
C ARG A 105 1.48 -8.62 48.09
N ARG A 106 0.70 -8.29 47.04
CA ARG A 106 -0.75 -8.04 47.09
C ARG A 106 -1.62 -9.28 46.92
N ASP A 107 -1.03 -10.47 46.99
CA ASP A 107 -1.74 -11.75 46.76
C ASP A 107 -2.49 -11.76 45.41
N GLY A 108 -1.82 -11.23 44.38
CA GLY A 108 -2.32 -11.16 43.01
C GLY A 108 -1.60 -12.11 42.04
N ALA A 109 -0.46 -12.68 42.44
CA ALA A 109 0.32 -13.60 41.63
C ALA A 109 0.99 -14.69 42.48
N TYR A 110 1.30 -15.82 41.84
CA TYR A 110 2.02 -16.93 42.43
C TYR A 110 2.97 -17.55 41.41
N VAL A 111 3.98 -18.31 41.89
CA VAL A 111 4.91 -19.04 41.03
C VAL A 111 4.34 -20.44 40.74
N CYS A 112 4.10 -20.73 39.46
CA CYS A 112 3.64 -22.03 38.99
C CYS A 112 4.80 -22.88 38.45
N TYR A 113 4.83 -24.18 38.78
CA TYR A 113 5.88 -25.12 38.34
C TYR A 113 5.39 -26.15 37.31
N CYS A 114 4.19 -25.98 36.75
CA CYS A 114 3.57 -26.99 35.87
C CYS A 114 4.12 -27.03 34.43
N SER A 115 4.96 -26.08 34.01
CA SER A 115 5.46 -26.00 32.61
C SER A 115 6.93 -25.58 32.52
N ASN A 116 7.64 -26.11 31.51
CA ASN A 116 9.01 -25.72 31.20
C ASN A 116 9.06 -24.38 30.46
N SER A 117 9.78 -23.40 31.00
CA SER A 117 10.04 -22.12 30.32
C SER A 117 11.25 -22.25 29.38
N LYS A 118 11.19 -21.57 28.23
CA LYS A 118 12.32 -21.44 27.30
C LYS A 118 13.14 -20.22 27.67
N THR A 119 14.45 -20.37 27.75
CA THR A 119 15.40 -19.27 27.96
C THR A 119 15.95 -18.78 26.63
N GLY A 120 16.24 -17.47 26.53
CA GLY A 120 16.79 -16.85 25.33
C GLY A 120 17.40 -15.48 25.63
N ILE A 121 18.22 -14.99 24.70
CA ILE A 121 18.90 -13.69 24.78
C ILE A 121 18.02 -12.66 24.08
N HIS A 122 17.75 -11.54 24.74
CA HIS A 122 16.99 -10.44 24.16
C HIS A 122 17.88 -9.59 23.25
N TYR A 123 17.34 -9.11 22.12
CA TYR A 123 18.14 -8.32 21.17
C TYR A 123 18.61 -6.97 21.74
N ARG A 124 17.75 -6.21 22.46
CA ARG A 124 18.13 -4.95 23.16
C ARG A 124 18.82 -5.14 24.51
N THR A 125 18.26 -5.91 25.42
CA THR A 125 18.79 -6.05 26.79
C THR A 125 19.83 -7.16 26.97
N GLY A 126 20.22 -7.84 25.88
CA GLY A 126 21.21 -8.92 25.90
C GLY A 126 20.86 -10.03 26.90
N GLY A 127 21.88 -10.47 27.66
CA GLY A 127 21.74 -11.51 28.69
C GLY A 127 21.31 -11.02 30.08
N LYS A 128 20.88 -9.74 30.23
CA LYS A 128 20.47 -9.18 31.53
C LYS A 128 19.29 -9.94 32.14
N TRP A 129 18.31 -10.30 31.31
CA TRP A 129 17.07 -10.93 31.75
C TRP A 129 17.01 -12.40 31.36
N ARG A 130 16.46 -13.22 32.26
CA ARG A 130 16.16 -14.65 32.02
C ARG A 130 14.67 -14.97 32.11
N ILE A 131 13.88 -13.99 32.48
CA ILE A 131 12.42 -14.00 32.55
C ILE A 131 11.93 -12.81 31.72
N TYR A 132 10.82 -13.00 31.01
CA TYR A 132 10.25 -11.98 30.15
C TYR A 132 8.75 -11.87 30.45
N PRO A 133 8.20 -10.65 30.53
CA PRO A 133 6.79 -10.45 30.81
C PRO A 133 5.93 -10.95 29.64
N THR A 134 4.71 -11.35 29.92
CA THR A 134 3.73 -11.71 28.88
C THR A 134 3.11 -10.46 28.27
N HIS A 135 2.43 -10.63 27.13
CA HIS A 135 1.67 -9.53 26.49
C HIS A 135 0.61 -8.96 27.43
N ASP A 136 -0.20 -9.81 28.08
CA ASP A 136 -1.26 -9.35 29.00
C ASP A 136 -0.72 -8.56 30.20
N LEU A 137 0.48 -8.89 30.69
CA LEU A 137 1.14 -8.13 31.76
C LEU A 137 1.68 -6.80 31.24
N THR A 138 2.37 -6.82 30.09
CA THR A 138 3.09 -5.64 29.58
C THR A 138 2.14 -4.58 29.04
N HIS A 139 1.18 -4.98 28.22
CA HIS A 139 0.34 -4.04 27.45
C HIS A 139 -0.37 -3.02 28.34
N CYS A 140 -1.09 -3.48 29.37
CA CYS A 140 -1.84 -2.57 30.24
C CYS A 140 -0.96 -1.68 31.13
N LEU A 141 0.21 -2.18 31.55
CA LEU A 141 1.13 -1.45 32.41
C LEU A 141 1.87 -0.37 31.62
N MET A 142 2.28 -0.69 30.40
CA MET A 142 2.85 0.27 29.45
C MET A 142 1.87 1.40 29.17
N ASP A 143 0.63 1.07 28.81
CA ASP A 143 -0.41 2.07 28.55
C ASP A 143 -0.63 2.97 29.79
N SER A 144 -0.57 2.38 30.98
CA SER A 144 -0.69 3.11 32.24
C SER A 144 0.45 4.11 32.44
N PHE A 145 1.70 3.66 32.27
CA PHE A 145 2.91 4.46 32.49
C PHE A 145 3.09 5.58 31.47
N GLU A 146 2.67 5.32 30.23
CA GLU A 146 2.74 6.28 29.15
C GLU A 146 1.58 7.30 29.20
N GLY A 147 0.67 7.16 30.17
CA GLY A 147 -0.46 8.06 30.38
C GLY A 147 -1.51 7.93 29.28
N ILE A 148 -1.66 6.74 28.70
CA ILE A 148 -2.55 6.50 27.57
C ILE A 148 -4.01 6.67 28.01
N THR A 149 -4.77 7.41 27.22
CA THR A 149 -6.20 7.62 27.50
C THR A 149 -7.06 6.58 26.81
N HIS A 150 -6.78 6.30 25.54
CA HIS A 150 -7.52 5.38 24.70
C HIS A 150 -6.56 4.33 24.12
N SER A 151 -6.65 3.10 24.63
CA SER A 151 -5.91 1.95 24.09
C SER A 151 -6.81 1.23 23.08
N LEU A 152 -6.51 1.38 21.78
CA LEU A 152 -7.34 0.89 20.68
C LEU A 152 -6.75 -0.38 20.07
N CYS A 153 -7.44 -1.50 20.21
CA CYS A 153 -6.99 -2.79 19.73
C CYS A 153 -8.04 -3.47 18.83
N THR A 154 -7.72 -4.65 18.30
CA THR A 154 -8.69 -5.43 17.52
C THR A 154 -9.61 -6.28 18.41
N THR A 155 -10.80 -6.62 17.90
CA THR A 155 -11.83 -7.41 18.63
C THR A 155 -11.36 -8.76 19.19
N GLU A 156 -10.26 -9.31 18.68
CA GLU A 156 -9.61 -10.53 19.17
C GLU A 156 -9.20 -10.42 20.65
N PHE A 157 -8.95 -9.20 21.16
CA PHE A 157 -8.54 -8.94 22.54
C PHE A 157 -9.70 -8.54 23.47
N GLN A 158 -10.95 -8.61 23.01
CA GLN A 158 -12.12 -8.21 23.80
C GLN A 158 -12.22 -8.98 25.13
N THR A 159 -11.86 -10.27 25.14
CA THR A 159 -11.85 -11.08 26.37
C THR A 159 -10.74 -10.67 27.33
N SER A 160 -9.58 -10.27 26.80
CA SER A 160 -8.43 -9.79 27.57
C SER A 160 -8.68 -8.45 28.25
N ARG A 161 -9.73 -7.69 27.90
CA ARG A 161 -10.09 -6.46 28.60
C ARG A 161 -10.37 -6.69 30.10
N THR A 162 -10.90 -7.86 30.45
CA THR A 162 -11.16 -8.20 31.86
C THR A 162 -9.87 -8.31 32.65
N SER A 163 -8.88 -9.04 32.13
CA SER A 163 -7.55 -9.16 32.76
C SER A 163 -6.78 -7.85 32.74
N TYR A 164 -6.90 -7.07 31.65
CA TYR A 164 -6.33 -5.72 31.53
C TYR A 164 -6.80 -4.81 32.67
N ASN A 165 -8.12 -4.67 32.85
CA ASN A 165 -8.67 -3.80 33.89
C ASN A 165 -8.34 -4.31 35.29
N TRP A 166 -8.44 -5.62 35.51
CA TRP A 166 -8.11 -6.23 36.79
C TRP A 166 -6.69 -5.93 37.24
N LEU A 167 -5.72 -6.01 36.31
CA LEU A 167 -4.31 -5.79 36.62
C LEU A 167 -4.04 -4.32 36.98
N CYS A 168 -4.60 -3.37 36.21
CA CYS A 168 -4.51 -1.95 36.56
C CYS A 168 -5.12 -1.66 37.94
N ASP A 169 -6.32 -2.19 38.21
CA ASP A 169 -7.04 -1.97 39.47
C ASP A 169 -6.29 -2.59 40.66
N LYS A 170 -5.72 -3.80 40.51
CA LYS A 170 -5.00 -4.51 41.58
C LYS A 170 -3.70 -3.80 41.97
N LEU A 171 -2.99 -3.25 40.98
CA LEU A 171 -1.75 -2.50 41.20
C LEU A 171 -2.00 -1.03 41.57
N GLY A 172 -3.23 -0.53 41.37
CA GLY A 172 -3.60 0.85 41.68
C GLY A 172 -2.94 1.86 40.74
N VAL A 173 -2.68 1.46 39.49
CA VAL A 173 -2.09 2.30 38.46
C VAL A 173 -3.19 2.96 37.62
N HIS A 174 -2.82 3.96 36.80
CA HIS A 174 -3.75 4.58 35.84
C HIS A 174 -4.43 3.50 34.99
N ARG A 175 -5.72 3.66 34.70
CA ARG A 175 -6.51 2.69 33.92
C ARG A 175 -6.93 3.31 32.59
N PRO A 176 -6.15 3.07 31.52
CA PRO A 176 -6.49 3.48 30.17
C PRO A 176 -7.83 2.90 29.72
N MET A 177 -8.53 3.61 28.85
CA MET A 177 -9.75 3.13 28.26
C MET A 177 -9.46 2.17 27.10
N HIS A 178 -9.51 0.88 27.38
CA HIS A 178 -9.34 -0.18 26.39
C HIS A 178 -10.61 -0.34 25.52
N ARG A 179 -10.50 -0.18 24.19
CA ARG A 179 -11.60 -0.27 23.22
C ARG A 179 -11.20 -1.02 21.96
N GLU A 180 -12.14 -1.79 21.43
CA GLU A 180 -11.89 -2.69 20.32
C GLU A 180 -12.53 -2.21 19.02
N PHE A 181 -11.83 -2.38 17.90
CA PHE A 181 -12.35 -2.21 16.54
C PHE A 181 -12.23 -3.51 15.73
N GLY A 182 -13.10 -3.68 14.74
CA GLY A 182 -13.09 -4.88 13.91
C GLY A 182 -11.84 -4.90 13.04
N ARG A 183 -11.07 -5.99 13.08
CA ARG A 183 -9.94 -6.19 12.16
C ARG A 183 -10.43 -6.05 10.73
N LEU A 184 -9.53 -5.61 9.86
CA LEU A 184 -9.80 -5.71 8.44
C LEU A 184 -9.24 -7.00 7.85
N ASN A 185 -10.12 -7.66 7.10
CA ASN A 185 -9.79 -8.71 6.15
C ASN A 185 -10.01 -8.21 4.72
N LEU A 186 -9.21 -8.71 3.79
CA LEU A 186 -9.41 -8.52 2.35
C LEU A 186 -9.74 -9.87 1.74
N SER A 187 -10.67 -9.91 0.79
CA SER A 187 -10.82 -11.08 -0.08
C SER A 187 -9.56 -11.24 -0.94
N ARG A 188 -9.34 -12.42 -1.53
CA ARG A 188 -8.28 -12.65 -2.55
C ARG A 188 -6.85 -12.27 -2.12
N THR A 189 -6.56 -12.23 -0.83
CA THR A 189 -5.21 -12.00 -0.30
C THR A 189 -5.00 -12.81 0.97
N VAL A 190 -3.77 -12.81 1.47
CA VAL A 190 -3.36 -13.47 2.71
C VAL A 190 -2.58 -12.47 3.57
N LEU A 191 -3.09 -12.20 4.77
CA LEU A 191 -2.47 -11.26 5.73
C LEU A 191 -1.67 -11.98 6.83
N SER A 192 -1.66 -13.32 6.86
CA SER A 192 -0.91 -14.06 7.88
C SER A 192 0.58 -14.04 7.59
N LYS A 193 1.39 -13.52 8.52
CA LYS A 193 2.85 -13.52 8.45
C LYS A 193 3.45 -14.88 8.07
N ARG A 194 2.93 -15.97 8.66
CA ARG A 194 3.41 -17.33 8.36
C ARG A 194 3.18 -17.69 6.89
N LYS A 195 2.01 -17.35 6.35
CA LYS A 195 1.64 -17.66 4.97
C LYS A 195 2.30 -16.70 3.97
N THR A 196 2.53 -15.43 4.33
CA THR A 196 3.32 -14.49 3.50
C THR A 196 4.77 -14.96 3.39
N LEU A 197 5.38 -15.43 4.49
CA LEU A 197 6.70 -16.07 4.44
C LEU A 197 6.72 -17.32 3.54
N GLU A 198 5.64 -18.11 3.56
CA GLU A 198 5.49 -19.28 2.67
C GLU A 198 5.42 -18.85 1.20
N LEU A 199 4.69 -17.77 0.88
CA LEU A 199 4.63 -17.17 -0.48
C LEU A 199 5.98 -16.65 -0.96
N ILE A 200 6.77 -16.01 -0.10
CA ILE A 200 8.12 -15.54 -0.45
C ILE A 200 9.05 -16.74 -0.63
N SER A 201 9.01 -17.70 0.29
CA SER A 201 9.91 -18.87 0.27
C SER A 201 9.67 -19.80 -0.92
N HIS A 202 8.44 -19.86 -1.45
CA HIS A 202 8.07 -20.72 -2.57
C HIS A 202 8.07 -19.98 -3.92
N GLY A 203 8.32 -18.67 -3.94
CA GLY A 203 8.50 -17.89 -5.15
C GLY A 203 7.28 -17.20 -5.80
N PRO A 204 6.00 -17.41 -5.39
CA PRO A 204 4.88 -16.62 -5.91
C PRO A 204 5.04 -15.10 -5.74
N VAL A 205 5.73 -14.67 -4.68
CA VAL A 205 5.93 -13.25 -4.32
C VAL A 205 7.42 -12.98 -4.16
N ARG A 206 7.90 -11.84 -4.68
CA ARG A 206 9.33 -11.50 -4.71
C ARG A 206 9.88 -11.25 -3.30
N ASP A 207 9.20 -10.38 -2.57
CA ASP A 207 9.51 -10.03 -1.18
C ASP A 207 8.27 -9.35 -0.53
N TRP A 208 8.43 -8.81 0.68
CA TRP A 208 7.38 -8.14 1.44
C TRP A 208 6.85 -6.84 0.81
N ASP A 209 7.60 -6.23 -0.11
CA ASP A 209 7.29 -4.99 -0.81
C ASP A 209 6.56 -5.20 -2.15
N ASP A 210 6.14 -6.44 -2.44
CA ASP A 210 5.50 -6.78 -3.71
C ASP A 210 4.17 -6.02 -3.91
N PRO A 211 3.97 -5.34 -5.06
CA PRO A 211 2.79 -4.50 -5.34
C PRO A 211 1.43 -5.20 -5.25
N ARG A 212 1.38 -6.54 -5.16
CA ARG A 212 0.16 -7.35 -5.05
C ARG A 212 -0.49 -7.31 -3.64
N LEU A 213 -0.18 -6.28 -2.82
CA LEU A 213 -0.72 -6.01 -1.47
C LEU A 213 -1.52 -4.68 -1.47
N HIS A 214 -2.59 -4.50 -0.67
CA HIS A 214 -3.75 -3.60 -1.03
C HIS A 214 -4.19 -2.58 0.07
N THR A 215 -5.39 -1.86 0.11
CA THR A 215 -5.88 -0.89 1.21
C THR A 215 -7.39 -0.83 1.68
N LEU A 216 -7.75 0.00 2.73
CA LEU A 216 -8.72 -0.25 3.87
C LEU A 216 -9.71 0.86 4.36
N GLY A 217 -10.75 0.47 5.15
CA GLY A 217 -11.71 1.31 5.94
C GLY A 217 -12.14 0.76 7.34
N VAL A 218 -12.99 1.48 8.13
CA VAL A 218 -13.20 1.25 9.60
C VAL A 218 -14.65 0.97 10.07
N SER A 219 -14.85 -0.07 10.92
CA SER A 219 -16.08 -0.35 11.70
C SER A 219 -15.78 -1.36 12.84
N LYS A 220 -16.76 -1.63 13.75
CA LYS A 220 -16.65 -2.67 14.80
C LYS A 220 -16.84 -4.11 14.27
N ALA A 221 -17.56 -4.26 13.16
CA ALA A 221 -17.66 -5.54 12.49
C ALA A 221 -16.34 -5.84 11.77
N ILE A 222 -15.94 -7.12 11.75
CA ILE A 222 -14.84 -7.55 10.89
C ILE A 222 -15.21 -7.15 9.46
N THR A 223 -14.43 -6.23 8.91
CA THR A 223 -14.72 -5.69 7.58
C THR A 223 -13.98 -6.56 6.58
N THR A 224 -14.71 -7.27 5.72
CA THR A 224 -14.11 -7.96 4.57
C THR A 224 -14.32 -7.12 3.34
N ILE A 225 -13.28 -6.44 2.87
CA ILE A 225 -13.33 -5.63 1.64
C ILE A 225 -12.98 -6.53 0.46
N ASP A 226 -13.72 -6.44 -0.64
CA ASP A 226 -13.30 -7.09 -1.88
C ASP A 226 -12.12 -6.32 -2.47
N VAL A 227 -11.04 -7.00 -2.87
CA VAL A 227 -9.87 -6.35 -3.51
C VAL A 227 -10.29 -5.45 -4.67
N LYS A 228 -11.34 -5.83 -5.40
CA LYS A 228 -11.91 -4.99 -6.47
C LYS A 228 -12.33 -3.60 -6.00
N GLN A 229 -12.88 -3.47 -4.79
CA GLN A 229 -13.30 -2.19 -4.23
C GLN A 229 -12.09 -1.33 -3.87
N PHE A 230 -11.03 -1.95 -3.35
CA PHE A 230 -9.78 -1.24 -3.11
C PHE A 230 -9.12 -0.78 -4.42
N GLU A 231 -9.01 -1.67 -5.41
CA GLU A 231 -8.48 -1.35 -6.74
C GLU A 231 -9.27 -0.22 -7.40
N GLU A 232 -10.58 -0.18 -7.21
CA GLU A 232 -11.44 0.90 -7.70
C GLU A 232 -11.14 2.24 -7.00
N SER A 233 -10.92 2.25 -5.68
CA SER A 233 -10.51 3.47 -4.96
C SER A 233 -9.15 3.99 -5.46
N VAL A 234 -8.18 3.09 -5.66
CA VAL A 234 -6.87 3.45 -6.24
C VAL A 234 -7.04 3.99 -7.66
N ARG A 235 -7.86 3.32 -8.48
CA ARG A 235 -8.16 3.77 -9.84
C ARG A 235 -8.74 5.17 -9.82
N GLN A 236 -9.76 5.45 -9.01
CA GLN A 236 -10.37 6.77 -8.93
C GLN A 236 -9.40 7.86 -8.49
N TYR A 237 -8.52 7.55 -7.51
CA TYR A 237 -7.50 8.48 -7.03
C TYR A 237 -6.46 8.83 -8.12
N VAL A 238 -5.93 7.81 -8.80
CA VAL A 238 -4.93 7.97 -9.87
C VAL A 238 -5.52 8.62 -11.13
N GLU A 239 -6.77 8.26 -11.47
CA GLU A 239 -7.45 8.68 -12.70
C GLU A 239 -7.65 10.20 -12.80
N LEU A 240 -7.69 10.90 -11.66
CA LEU A 240 -7.88 12.36 -11.60
C LEU A 240 -6.59 13.16 -11.52
N GLY A 241 -5.52 12.58 -10.98
CA GLY A 241 -4.32 13.34 -10.62
C GLY A 241 -3.04 12.93 -11.34
N VAL A 242 -3.05 11.88 -12.15
CA VAL A 242 -1.87 11.39 -12.87
C VAL A 242 -1.93 11.75 -14.36
N PRO A 243 -0.85 12.32 -14.93
CA PRO A 243 -0.78 12.64 -16.35
C PRO A 243 -0.85 11.37 -17.21
N ARG A 244 -1.51 11.47 -18.36
CA ARG A 244 -1.64 10.35 -19.30
C ARG A 244 -0.44 10.29 -20.25
N SER A 245 0.09 9.10 -20.45
CA SER A 245 1.10 8.78 -21.47
C SER A 245 0.66 7.55 -22.26
N ILE A 246 1.25 7.36 -23.44
CA ILE A 246 1.00 6.21 -24.28
C ILE A 246 2.06 5.14 -24.03
N VAL A 247 1.58 3.91 -23.79
CA VAL A 247 2.40 2.70 -23.71
C VAL A 247 1.84 1.68 -24.68
N VAL A 248 2.69 1.07 -25.49
CA VAL A 248 2.38 -0.07 -26.35
C VAL A 248 3.10 -1.29 -25.78
N LEU A 249 2.35 -2.23 -25.19
CA LEU A 249 2.90 -3.37 -24.47
C LEU A 249 3.55 -4.42 -25.40
N ASP A 250 2.88 -4.72 -26.52
CA ASP A 250 3.31 -5.67 -27.53
C ASP A 250 3.32 -4.96 -28.90
N PRO A 251 4.40 -4.25 -29.24
CA PRO A 251 4.44 -3.39 -30.40
C PRO A 251 4.51 -4.19 -31.70
N VAL A 252 3.66 -3.79 -32.66
CA VAL A 252 3.73 -4.23 -34.06
C VAL A 252 4.03 -3.00 -34.91
N THR A 253 5.05 -3.10 -35.76
CA THR A 253 5.46 -1.99 -36.62
C THR A 253 4.39 -1.70 -37.67
N ALA A 254 4.00 -0.43 -37.81
CA ALA A 254 3.13 0.03 -38.88
C ALA A 254 3.88 0.99 -39.81
N ILE A 255 3.93 0.67 -41.10
CA ILE A 255 4.52 1.50 -42.15
C ILE A 255 3.40 2.22 -42.87
N ILE A 256 3.51 3.54 -43.00
CA ILE A 256 2.55 4.37 -43.72
C ILE A 256 3.08 4.61 -45.15
N ASP A 257 2.62 3.81 -46.10
CA ASP A 257 3.22 3.72 -47.45
C ASP A 257 3.09 4.99 -48.29
N ASN A 258 2.08 5.82 -48.01
CA ASN A 258 1.76 7.02 -48.79
C ASN A 258 2.27 8.32 -48.16
N LEU A 259 3.13 8.24 -47.15
CA LEU A 259 3.83 9.39 -46.58
C LEU A 259 5.34 9.32 -46.90
N PRO A 260 6.01 10.46 -47.15
CA PRO A 260 7.47 10.51 -47.25
C PRO A 260 8.17 10.02 -45.98
N GLU A 261 9.36 9.41 -46.12
CA GLU A 261 10.16 8.93 -44.97
C GLU A 261 10.56 10.05 -43.99
N ASP A 262 10.69 11.29 -44.46
CA ASP A 262 11.04 12.47 -43.68
C ASP A 262 9.83 13.27 -43.16
N CYS A 263 8.61 12.74 -43.36
CA CYS A 263 7.38 13.39 -42.92
C CYS A 263 7.27 13.42 -41.39
N LEU A 264 7.32 14.62 -40.81
CA LEU A 264 7.12 14.86 -39.38
C LEU A 264 5.91 15.77 -39.16
N GLU A 265 4.88 15.24 -38.49
CA GLU A 265 3.72 16.00 -38.03
C GLU A 265 3.69 15.97 -36.50
N ILE A 266 3.90 17.13 -35.87
CA ILE A 266 3.89 17.24 -34.41
C ILE A 266 2.44 17.30 -33.94
N VAL A 267 2.06 16.35 -33.09
CA VAL A 267 0.72 16.26 -32.49
C VAL A 267 0.83 16.58 -31.01
N GLU A 268 0.08 17.58 -30.54
CA GLU A 268 0.00 17.89 -29.12
C GLU A 268 -1.00 16.96 -28.42
N LEU A 269 -0.49 16.16 -27.48
CA LEU A 269 -1.28 15.30 -26.62
C LEU A 269 -1.39 15.95 -25.23
N PRO A 270 -2.56 16.45 -24.82
CA PRO A 270 -2.71 16.98 -23.47
C PRO A 270 -2.58 15.84 -22.46
N PHE A 271 -1.86 16.09 -21.35
CA PHE A 271 -1.77 15.14 -20.24
C PHE A 271 -3.12 14.91 -19.54
N SER A 272 -4.06 15.85 -19.68
CA SER A 272 -5.42 15.79 -19.11
C SER A 272 -6.39 15.03 -20.02
N LYS A 273 -7.48 14.50 -19.43
CA LYS A 273 -8.53 13.84 -20.21
C LYS A 273 -9.21 14.79 -21.18
N ASP A 274 -9.40 14.34 -22.40
CA ASP A 274 -10.35 14.93 -23.33
C ASP A 274 -11.65 14.08 -23.37
N PRO A 275 -12.81 14.63 -22.97
CA PRO A 275 -14.10 13.94 -22.99
C PRO A 275 -14.54 13.46 -24.39
N GLU A 276 -14.01 14.04 -25.48
CA GLU A 276 -14.45 13.73 -26.85
C GLU A 276 -13.97 12.37 -27.39
N PHE A 277 -12.95 11.80 -26.75
CA PHE A 277 -12.33 10.52 -27.10
C PHE A 277 -12.83 9.44 -26.14
N GLY A 278 -13.98 8.85 -26.48
CA GLY A 278 -14.71 7.90 -25.63
C GLY A 278 -13.92 6.66 -25.20
N THR A 279 -14.42 6.01 -24.15
CA THR A 279 -13.93 4.72 -23.64
C THR A 279 -14.18 3.59 -24.64
N SER A 280 -13.13 2.86 -25.02
CA SER A 280 -13.25 1.73 -25.97
C SER A 280 -14.16 0.62 -25.41
N SER A 281 -15.21 0.27 -26.15
CA SER A 281 -16.13 -0.83 -25.85
C SER A 281 -15.59 -2.18 -26.37
N LYS A 282 -16.17 -3.28 -25.88
CA LYS A 282 -15.68 -4.66 -26.03
C LYS A 282 -15.78 -5.26 -27.45
N ASP A 283 -16.33 -4.55 -28.42
CA ASP A 283 -16.49 -5.06 -29.78
C ASP A 283 -15.26 -4.69 -30.63
N LEU A 284 -14.93 -5.53 -31.62
CA LEU A 284 -13.70 -5.45 -32.43
C LEU A 284 -13.72 -4.25 -33.39
N PHE A 285 -13.51 -3.04 -32.85
CA PHE A 285 -13.41 -1.80 -33.63
C PHE A 285 -11.95 -1.40 -33.94
N ARG A 286 -11.03 -2.37 -33.96
CA ARG A 286 -9.59 -2.14 -34.18
C ARG A 286 -9.21 -2.41 -35.65
N LEU A 287 -7.95 -2.12 -36.00
CA LEU A 287 -7.45 -2.23 -37.35
C LEU A 287 -7.52 -3.67 -37.87
N THR A 288 -8.33 -3.88 -38.90
CA THR A 288 -8.38 -5.10 -39.71
C THR A 288 -8.15 -4.76 -41.19
N PRO A 289 -7.69 -5.71 -42.02
CA PRO A 289 -7.50 -5.47 -43.45
C PRO A 289 -8.79 -4.92 -44.09
N GLY A 290 -8.70 -3.74 -44.71
CA GLY A 290 -9.84 -3.05 -45.32
C GLY A 290 -10.69 -2.19 -44.38
N THR A 291 -10.30 -2.02 -43.11
CA THR A 291 -10.94 -1.08 -42.17
C THR A 291 -10.00 0.05 -41.78
N SER A 292 -10.57 1.21 -41.46
CA SER A 292 -9.82 2.39 -41.01
C SER A 292 -9.96 2.61 -39.51
N VAL A 293 -8.88 3.07 -38.86
CA VAL A 293 -8.86 3.48 -37.45
C VAL A 293 -8.22 4.85 -37.32
N GLY A 294 -8.62 5.62 -36.31
CA GLY A 294 -7.96 6.88 -35.98
C GLY A 294 -6.77 6.62 -35.06
N PRO A 295 -5.54 7.00 -35.40
CA PRO A 295 -4.52 7.15 -34.37
C PRO A 295 -4.96 8.27 -33.42
N LEU A 296 -4.80 8.07 -32.11
CA LEU A 296 -5.25 9.04 -31.10
C LEU A 296 -4.70 10.44 -31.40
N LYS A 297 -5.60 11.43 -31.50
CA LYS A 297 -5.31 12.86 -31.76
C LYS A 297 -4.59 13.18 -33.07
N VAL A 298 -4.42 12.21 -33.97
CA VAL A 298 -3.98 12.46 -35.34
C VAL A 298 -5.18 12.92 -36.18
N PRO A 299 -5.02 13.95 -37.03
CA PRO A 299 -6.15 14.57 -37.72
C PRO A 299 -6.80 13.68 -38.78
N SER A 300 -6.13 12.61 -39.23
CA SER A 300 -6.68 11.68 -40.20
C SER A 300 -6.57 10.22 -39.76
N GLN A 301 -7.41 9.38 -40.34
CA GLN A 301 -7.41 7.93 -40.08
C GLN A 301 -6.36 7.21 -40.93
N ILE A 302 -5.96 6.03 -40.46
CA ILE A 302 -5.12 5.08 -41.22
C ILE A 302 -5.97 3.89 -41.66
N ALA A 303 -5.72 3.36 -42.86
CA ALA A 303 -6.37 2.17 -43.39
C ALA A 303 -5.31 1.09 -43.67
N ALA A 304 -5.49 -0.11 -43.10
CA ALA A 304 -4.57 -1.23 -43.34
C ALA A 304 -4.72 -1.76 -44.78
N THR A 305 -3.62 -1.77 -45.53
CA THR A 305 -3.55 -2.22 -46.92
C THR A 305 -3.07 -3.67 -47.00
N SER A 306 -2.03 -4.03 -46.23
CA SER A 306 -1.46 -5.37 -46.19
C SER A 306 -0.68 -5.61 -44.90
N PHE A 307 -0.17 -6.82 -44.69
CA PHE A 307 0.66 -7.16 -43.54
C PHE A 307 1.69 -8.23 -43.92
N GLU A 308 2.80 -8.24 -43.20
CA GLU A 308 3.81 -9.27 -43.25
C GLU A 308 3.72 -10.19 -42.03
N LYS A 309 4.15 -11.44 -42.20
CA LYS A 309 4.20 -12.43 -41.12
C LYS A 309 5.59 -13.03 -41.03
N ASP A 310 6.01 -13.29 -39.81
CA ASP A 310 7.19 -14.10 -39.56
C ASP A 310 6.96 -15.54 -40.08
N PRO A 311 7.81 -16.08 -40.96
CA PRO A 311 7.64 -17.41 -41.54
C PRO A 311 7.64 -18.55 -40.51
N THR A 312 8.27 -18.34 -39.36
CA THR A 312 8.45 -19.39 -38.33
C THR A 312 7.30 -19.43 -37.33
N SER A 313 6.94 -18.26 -36.77
CA SER A 313 5.89 -18.14 -35.74
C SER A 313 4.50 -17.88 -36.31
N GLY A 314 4.39 -17.40 -37.55
CA GLY A 314 3.12 -16.98 -38.15
C GLY A 314 2.55 -15.67 -37.59
N SER A 315 3.29 -15.01 -36.69
CA SER A 315 2.92 -13.73 -36.06
C SER A 315 3.06 -12.58 -37.06
N VAL A 316 2.19 -11.57 -36.96
CA VAL A 316 2.29 -10.36 -37.79
C VAL A 316 3.47 -9.51 -37.30
N THR A 317 4.37 -9.15 -38.22
CA THR A 317 5.58 -8.37 -37.91
C THR A 317 5.47 -6.92 -38.37
N ILE A 318 4.88 -6.70 -39.54
CA ILE A 318 4.73 -5.39 -40.16
C ILE A 318 3.30 -5.24 -40.67
N ILE A 319 2.70 -4.08 -40.44
CA ILE A 319 1.43 -3.68 -41.02
C ILE A 319 1.70 -2.55 -41.99
N HIS A 320 1.28 -2.70 -43.23
CA HIS A 320 1.28 -1.63 -44.21
C HIS A 320 -0.07 -0.93 -44.17
N ALA A 321 -0.06 0.40 -44.11
CA ALA A 321 -1.25 1.21 -44.07
C ALA A 321 -1.12 2.48 -44.91
N SER A 322 -2.25 3.04 -45.32
CA SER A 322 -2.32 4.36 -45.94
C SER A 322 -2.91 5.39 -44.96
N TYR A 323 -2.40 6.61 -45.00
CA TYR A 323 -2.92 7.75 -44.27
C TYR A 323 -3.92 8.51 -45.14
N ASP A 324 -5.19 8.49 -44.75
CA ASP A 324 -6.28 9.06 -45.54
C ASP A 324 -6.44 10.55 -45.22
N LYS A 325 -5.56 11.42 -45.73
CA LYS A 325 -5.73 12.88 -45.60
C LYS A 325 -7.02 13.31 -46.32
N PRO A 326 -8.02 13.89 -45.64
CA PRO A 326 -9.22 14.37 -46.30
C PRO A 326 -8.85 15.52 -47.27
N GLU A 327 -9.42 15.50 -48.48
CA GLU A 327 -9.31 16.64 -49.43
C GLU A 327 -9.88 17.92 -48.79
N GLU A 328 -9.31 19.08 -49.11
CA GLU A 328 -9.75 20.37 -48.56
C GLU A 328 -11.27 20.57 -48.78
N GLY A 329 -12.02 20.64 -47.67
CA GLY A 329 -13.48 20.81 -47.68
C GLY A 329 -14.30 19.51 -47.60
N ALA A 330 -13.68 18.33 -47.59
CA ALA A 330 -14.38 17.06 -47.38
C ALA A 330 -14.87 16.92 -45.93
N LYS A 331 -16.08 16.34 -45.75
CA LYS A 331 -16.60 16.04 -44.40
C LYS A 331 -15.70 15.01 -43.72
N PHE A 332 -15.08 15.40 -42.61
CA PHE A 332 -14.32 14.49 -41.75
C PHE A 332 -15.21 13.32 -41.30
N LYS A 333 -14.87 12.11 -41.75
CA LYS A 333 -15.56 10.89 -41.32
C LYS A 333 -14.89 10.41 -40.03
N LYS A 334 -15.58 10.59 -38.90
CA LYS A 334 -15.06 10.16 -37.59
C LYS A 334 -14.76 8.64 -37.63
N PRO A 335 -13.53 8.22 -37.27
CA PRO A 335 -13.19 6.81 -37.23
C PRO A 335 -14.00 6.08 -36.16
N ILE A 336 -14.21 4.78 -36.37
CA ILE A 336 -15.04 3.93 -35.51
C ILE A 336 -14.39 3.76 -34.13
N ALA A 337 -13.05 3.73 -34.09
CA ALA A 337 -12.29 3.78 -32.85
C ALA A 337 -10.98 4.54 -33.02
N TYR A 338 -10.44 4.97 -31.89
CA TYR A 338 -9.09 5.50 -31.78
C TYR A 338 -8.17 4.47 -31.13
N ILE A 339 -6.94 4.36 -31.64
CA ILE A 339 -5.90 3.50 -31.08
C ILE A 339 -4.70 4.32 -30.60
N CYS A 340 -4.04 3.81 -29.56
CA CYS A 340 -2.75 4.33 -29.13
C CYS A 340 -1.66 3.97 -30.16
N TRP A 341 -0.68 4.86 -30.34
CA TRP A 341 0.44 4.71 -31.27
C TRP A 341 1.65 5.45 -30.69
N ILE A 342 2.85 5.06 -31.13
CA ILE A 342 4.10 5.76 -30.81
C ILE A 342 4.89 5.85 -32.11
N SER A 343 5.45 7.03 -32.39
CA SER A 343 6.28 7.23 -33.58
C SER A 343 7.66 6.59 -33.42
N ASP A 344 8.19 6.04 -34.50
CA ASP A 344 9.61 5.74 -34.63
C ASP A 344 10.30 6.97 -35.20
N CYS A 345 10.94 7.76 -34.32
CA CYS A 345 11.57 9.02 -34.67
C CYS A 345 12.89 9.15 -33.92
N PRO A 346 14.00 8.65 -34.51
CA PRO A 346 15.30 8.68 -33.85
C PRO A 346 15.79 10.08 -33.47
N SER A 347 15.43 11.11 -34.25
CA SER A 347 15.80 12.51 -33.96
C SER A 347 15.15 13.05 -32.68
N LEU A 348 13.96 12.56 -32.33
CA LEU A 348 13.25 12.88 -31.08
C LEU A 348 13.46 11.84 -29.98
N LYS A 349 14.33 10.84 -30.22
CA LYS A 349 14.56 9.70 -29.31
C LYS A 349 13.28 8.89 -29.01
N SER A 350 12.37 8.81 -29.96
CA SER A 350 11.13 8.00 -29.88
C SER A 350 11.28 6.70 -30.67
N PRO A 351 10.74 5.55 -30.20
CA PRO A 351 10.12 5.33 -28.88
C PRO A 351 11.16 5.08 -27.77
N ILE A 352 10.75 5.26 -26.50
CA ILE A 352 11.51 4.76 -25.35
C ILE A 352 11.24 3.27 -25.20
N LYS A 353 12.28 2.44 -25.27
CA LYS A 353 12.16 0.99 -25.01
C LYS A 353 12.11 0.72 -23.51
N ALA A 354 11.15 -0.08 -23.06
CA ALA A 354 10.96 -0.42 -21.66
C ALA A 354 10.51 -1.87 -21.47
N SER A 355 10.81 -2.43 -20.28
CA SER A 355 10.15 -3.66 -19.82
C SER A 355 9.00 -3.28 -18.90
N VAL A 356 7.79 -3.69 -19.26
CA VAL A 356 6.57 -3.43 -18.48
C VAL A 356 6.13 -4.72 -17.80
N ARG A 357 5.75 -4.62 -16.52
CA ARG A 357 5.16 -5.72 -15.76
C ARG A 357 3.70 -5.39 -15.46
N SER A 358 2.81 -6.23 -15.94
CA SER A 358 1.37 -6.16 -15.66
C SER A 358 1.05 -7.08 -14.49
N TYR A 359 0.43 -6.53 -13.45
CA TYR A 359 0.08 -7.26 -12.23
C TYR A 359 -1.44 -7.52 -12.18
N ASN A 360 -1.80 -8.77 -11.97
CA ASN A 360 -3.18 -9.22 -11.78
C ASN A 360 -3.36 -9.78 -10.35
N PRO A 361 -4.60 -10.01 -9.87
CA PRO A 361 -4.83 -10.58 -8.55
C PRO A 361 -4.03 -11.87 -8.32
N LEU A 362 -3.35 -11.96 -7.16
CA LEU A 362 -2.47 -13.09 -6.82
C LEU A 362 -3.21 -14.42 -6.72
N PHE A 363 -4.47 -14.41 -6.30
CA PHE A 363 -5.28 -15.61 -6.13
C PHE A 363 -6.50 -15.60 -7.05
N THR A 364 -6.85 -16.78 -7.57
CA THR A 364 -8.02 -16.96 -8.46
C THR A 364 -9.35 -16.97 -7.71
N CYS A 365 -9.34 -17.17 -6.38
CA CYS A 365 -10.53 -17.29 -5.55
C CYS A 365 -10.59 -16.25 -4.41
N ASN A 366 -11.81 -15.97 -3.93
CA ASN A 366 -12.07 -14.92 -2.94
C ASN A 366 -11.56 -15.24 -1.52
N LYS A 367 -11.42 -16.52 -1.15
CA LYS A 367 -11.01 -16.96 0.18
C LYS A 367 -9.91 -18.03 0.08
N PRO A 368 -8.69 -17.65 -0.35
CA PRO A 368 -7.59 -18.60 -0.51
C PRO A 368 -7.21 -19.27 0.81
N ASP A 369 -7.36 -18.55 1.93
CA ASP A 369 -7.01 -19.01 3.27
C ASP A 369 -7.77 -20.24 3.77
N THR A 370 -9.00 -20.45 3.27
CA THR A 370 -9.90 -21.54 3.68
C THR A 370 -10.07 -22.57 2.57
N HIS A 371 -9.19 -22.59 1.56
CA HIS A 371 -9.31 -23.53 0.45
C HIS A 371 -9.07 -24.98 0.92
N PRO A 372 -9.87 -25.98 0.49
CA PRO A 372 -9.83 -27.34 1.04
C PRO A 372 -8.49 -28.08 0.87
N SER A 373 -7.74 -27.76 -0.19
CA SER A 373 -6.42 -28.34 -0.47
C SER A 373 -5.31 -27.52 0.20
N SER A 374 -4.82 -26.50 -0.50
CA SER A 374 -3.83 -25.54 -0.05
C SER A 374 -4.12 -24.20 -0.71
N PHE A 375 -3.78 -23.10 -0.05
CA PHE A 375 -3.88 -21.76 -0.66
C PHE A 375 -2.91 -21.62 -1.85
N LEU A 376 -1.83 -22.41 -1.90
CA LEU A 376 -0.87 -22.41 -3.02
C LEU A 376 -1.49 -22.94 -4.32
N SER A 377 -2.47 -23.85 -4.24
CA SER A 377 -3.10 -24.43 -5.44
C SER A 377 -4.02 -23.46 -6.17
N VAL A 378 -4.31 -22.30 -5.56
CA VAL A 378 -5.18 -21.26 -6.13
C VAL A 378 -4.42 -19.96 -6.43
N VAL A 379 -3.09 -20.02 -6.46
CA VAL A 379 -2.25 -18.94 -6.98
C VAL A 379 -2.52 -18.76 -8.46
N ASN A 380 -2.71 -17.51 -8.89
CA ASN A 380 -2.96 -17.17 -10.28
C ASN A 380 -1.63 -17.19 -11.07
N PRO A 381 -1.49 -18.09 -12.07
CA PRO A 381 -0.26 -18.15 -12.87
C PRO A 381 -0.07 -16.90 -13.74
N HIS A 382 -1.14 -16.16 -14.02
CA HIS A 382 -1.12 -14.88 -14.72
C HIS A 382 -1.09 -13.68 -13.76
N SER A 383 -0.68 -13.87 -12.50
CA SER A 383 -0.59 -12.78 -11.52
C SER A 383 0.48 -11.75 -11.85
N GLU A 384 1.49 -12.13 -12.64
CA GLU A 384 2.49 -11.24 -13.22
C GLU A 384 2.72 -11.63 -14.69
N GLU A 385 2.57 -10.68 -15.60
CA GLU A 385 2.90 -10.83 -17.01
C GLU A 385 3.97 -9.80 -17.38
N THR A 386 5.06 -10.24 -18.02
CA THR A 386 6.17 -9.37 -18.39
C THR A 386 6.19 -9.13 -19.90
N PHE A 387 6.23 -7.86 -20.29
CA PHE A 387 6.37 -7.38 -21.66
C PHE A 387 7.77 -6.75 -21.82
N PRO A 388 8.79 -7.51 -22.28
CA PRO A 388 10.18 -7.04 -22.29
C PRO A 388 10.47 -6.01 -23.39
N ASN A 389 9.64 -5.97 -24.43
CA ASN A 389 9.84 -5.15 -25.63
C ASN A 389 8.81 -4.02 -25.73
N ALA A 390 8.21 -3.61 -24.62
CA ALA A 390 7.21 -2.55 -24.62
C ALA A 390 7.85 -1.22 -25.06
N MET A 391 7.04 -0.37 -25.68
CA MET A 391 7.42 0.96 -26.13
C MET A 391 6.61 2.00 -25.38
N VAL A 392 7.27 3.08 -24.97
CA VAL A 392 6.66 4.20 -24.25
C VAL A 392 6.96 5.49 -24.98
N ASP A 393 5.99 6.40 -24.95
CA ASP A 393 6.12 7.73 -25.51
C ASP A 393 7.21 8.56 -24.80
N VAL A 394 7.85 9.46 -25.54
CA VAL A 394 8.94 10.31 -25.04
C VAL A 394 8.51 11.26 -23.92
N CYS A 395 7.22 11.60 -23.83
CA CYS A 395 6.67 12.41 -22.74
C CYS A 395 6.83 11.78 -21.35
N LEU A 396 7.14 10.48 -21.26
CA LEU A 396 7.46 9.81 -20.00
C LEU A 396 8.56 10.56 -19.22
N ASN A 397 9.57 11.09 -19.93
CA ASN A 397 10.65 11.83 -19.27
C ASN A 397 10.11 13.08 -18.58
N GLU A 398 9.24 13.86 -19.22
CA GLU A 398 8.62 15.05 -18.62
C GLU A 398 7.75 14.68 -17.42
N ILE A 399 6.98 13.59 -17.52
CA ILE A 399 6.16 13.07 -16.42
C ILE A 399 7.02 12.70 -15.21
N ILE A 400 8.17 12.05 -15.44
CA ILE A 400 9.13 11.69 -14.38
C ILE A 400 9.70 12.94 -13.71
N HIS A 401 10.11 13.95 -14.49
CA HIS A 401 10.63 15.20 -13.93
C HIS A 401 9.57 16.00 -13.16
N GLY A 402 8.30 15.89 -13.55
CA GLY A 402 7.17 16.57 -12.88
C GLY A 402 6.60 15.83 -11.67
N ALA A 403 7.12 14.65 -11.32
CA ALA A 403 6.67 13.86 -10.17
C ALA A 403 6.96 14.59 -8.84
N PRO A 404 6.19 14.35 -7.76
CA PRO A 404 5.16 13.32 -7.60
C PRO A 404 3.78 13.68 -8.18
N TRP A 405 3.05 12.65 -8.60
CA TRP A 405 1.66 12.73 -9.06
C TRP A 405 0.77 11.78 -8.26
N PRO A 406 -0.46 12.16 -7.88
CA PRO A 406 -1.01 13.52 -7.93
C PRO A 406 -0.17 14.49 -7.11
N LYS A 407 -0.10 15.77 -7.54
CA LYS A 407 0.61 16.80 -6.76
C LYS A 407 -0.04 16.90 -5.38
N THR A 408 0.76 16.79 -4.32
CA THR A 408 0.30 17.03 -2.95
C THR A 408 0.24 18.54 -2.71
N GLU A 409 -0.71 19.04 -1.91
CA GLU A 409 -0.86 20.48 -1.61
C GLU A 409 0.44 21.15 -1.13
N SER A 410 1.37 20.38 -0.56
CA SER A 410 2.70 20.81 -0.13
C SER A 410 3.72 21.08 -1.24
N THR A 411 3.44 20.70 -2.50
CA THR A 411 4.39 20.86 -3.63
C THR A 411 4.33 22.22 -4.30
N GLU A 412 3.33 23.07 -4.02
CA GLU A 412 3.26 24.42 -4.59
C GLU A 412 4.27 25.40 -3.96
N THR A 413 4.92 25.05 -2.84
CA THR A 413 5.82 25.95 -2.07
C THR A 413 7.30 25.57 -2.06
N ARG A 414 7.74 24.54 -2.81
CA ARG A 414 9.17 24.23 -2.92
C ARG A 414 9.78 24.96 -4.12
N GLU A 415 9.97 26.27 -3.97
CA GLU A 415 11.03 26.96 -4.71
C GLU A 415 12.38 26.41 -4.25
N ASP A 416 13.23 26.15 -5.24
CA ASP A 416 14.60 25.61 -5.21
C ASP A 416 15.36 25.86 -3.90
N LEU A 417 15.46 24.82 -3.06
CA LEU A 417 16.56 24.70 -2.10
C LEU A 417 17.60 23.78 -2.73
N GLU A 418 18.62 24.40 -3.34
CA GLU A 418 19.88 23.74 -3.67
C GLU A 418 20.46 23.10 -2.41
N VAL A 419 20.30 21.78 -2.28
CA VAL A 419 21.00 21.00 -1.26
C VAL A 419 22.30 20.51 -1.90
N THR A 420 23.38 21.24 -1.65
CA THR A 420 24.74 20.71 -1.86
C THR A 420 24.98 19.54 -0.91
N PRO A 421 25.46 18.38 -1.40
CA PRO A 421 25.75 17.24 -0.53
C PRO A 421 27.05 17.50 0.24
N GLU A 422 26.94 17.74 1.54
CA GLU A 422 28.09 17.58 2.43
C GLU A 422 28.31 16.09 2.71
N VAL A 423 29.48 15.62 2.32
CA VAL A 423 30.02 14.30 2.64
C VAL A 423 30.50 14.32 4.08
N VAL A 424 29.97 13.44 4.93
CA VAL A 424 30.64 12.94 6.14
C VAL A 424 30.51 11.43 6.18
#